data_AF-A0A0F8X652-F1
#
_entry.id   AF-A0A0F8X652-F1
#
_cell.length_a   1.000
_cell.length_b   1.000
_cell.length_c   1.000
_cell.angle_alpha   90.00
_cell.angle_beta   90.00
_cell.angle_gamma   90.00
#
_symmetry.space_group_name_H-M   'P 1'
#
loop_
_entity.id
_entity.type
_entity.pdbx_description
1 polymer ?
#
loop_
_entity_poly.entity_id
_entity_poly.type
_entity_poly.pdbx_seq_one_letter_code
_entity_poly.pdbx_strand_id
1 'polypeptide(L)'
;MALEIRHIAGIAGAFALLAVVPDAVAQTAIAPPELAASDYPQIAGVNARVAVWLIAQLHLWFAAFVLAVPIFVFIIEAIGMATRDKRYDDMAYEFIKVSITAYSLTAILGGLLAISLVVFYPGVMVYMASIFKETMFYYALLFFVESACLYLYYYCWQ
;
A
#
# COMPACT_ATOMS: atom_id res chain seq x y z
N MET A 1 19.62 15.97 48.98
CA MET A 1 19.04 16.76 47.87
C MET A 1 20.05 17.10 46.75
N ALA A 2 21.37 17.03 46.97
CA ALA A 2 22.37 17.31 45.91
C ALA A 2 22.79 16.08 45.06
N LEU A 3 22.39 14.86 45.46
CA LEU A 3 22.80 13.61 44.77
C LEU A 3 21.86 13.23 43.61
N GLU A 4 20.55 13.44 43.79
CA GLU A 4 19.51 13.19 42.77
C GLU A 4 19.69 14.06 41.50
N ILE A 5 20.21 15.28 41.66
CA ILE A 5 20.39 16.24 40.55
C ILE A 5 21.55 15.81 39.62
N ARG A 6 22.58 15.14 40.14
CA ARG A 6 23.72 14.66 39.34
C ARG A 6 23.35 13.47 38.46
N HIS A 7 22.45 12.60 38.91
CA HIS A 7 21.97 11.47 38.10
C HIS A 7 21.09 11.93 36.94
N ILE A 8 20.23 12.94 37.15
CA ILE A 8 19.40 13.51 36.08
C ILE A 8 20.25 14.26 35.04
N ALA A 9 21.30 14.97 35.49
CA ALA A 9 22.25 15.63 34.58
C ALA A 9 23.10 14.64 33.77
N GLY A 10 23.47 13.49 34.34
CA GLY A 10 24.20 12.42 33.63
C GLY A 10 23.37 11.75 32.54
N ILE A 11 22.07 11.55 32.78
CA ILE A 11 21.14 10.98 31.80
C ILE A 11 20.86 11.99 30.68
N ALA A 12 20.74 13.28 30.99
CA ALA A 12 20.59 14.35 30.00
C ALA A 12 21.83 14.49 29.09
N GLY A 13 23.04 14.33 29.63
CA GLY A 13 24.29 14.34 28.87
C GLY A 13 24.46 13.12 27.94
N ALA A 14 24.01 11.93 28.39
CA ALA A 14 24.00 10.73 27.55
C ALA A 14 22.99 10.82 26.40
N PHE A 15 21.85 11.49 26.61
CA PHE A 15 20.88 11.77 25.55
C PHE A 15 21.39 12.78 24.53
N ALA A 16 22.18 13.78 24.98
CA ALA A 16 22.81 14.75 24.09
C ALA A 16 23.94 14.15 23.24
N LEU A 17 24.64 13.12 23.73
CA LEU A 17 25.65 12.41 22.95
C LEU A 17 25.04 11.46 21.89
N LEU A 18 23.84 10.93 22.12
CA LEU A 18 23.10 10.14 21.13
C LEU A 18 22.54 11.00 19.97
N ALA A 19 22.42 12.33 20.16
CA ALA A 19 21.96 13.26 19.14
C ALA A 19 23.06 13.71 18.17
N VAL A 20 24.31 13.31 18.40
CA VAL A 20 25.45 13.56 17.50
C VAL A 20 25.95 12.24 16.95
N VAL A 21 25.04 11.44 16.38
CA VAL A 21 25.43 10.50 15.35
C VAL A 21 25.64 11.36 14.10
N PRO A 22 26.86 11.51 13.57
CA PRO A 22 27.02 12.13 12.28
C PRO A 22 26.21 11.30 11.29
N ASP A 23 25.36 11.96 10.49
CA ASP A 23 24.64 11.44 9.32
C ASP A 23 25.61 10.92 8.23
N ALA A 24 26.53 10.04 8.62
CA ALA A 24 27.59 9.44 7.83
C ALA A 24 27.18 8.06 7.29
N VAL A 25 25.88 7.77 7.28
CA VAL A 25 25.31 6.96 6.20
C VAL A 25 24.76 7.96 5.22
N ALA A 26 25.60 8.37 4.28
CA ALA A 26 25.17 9.06 3.08
C ALA A 26 24.14 8.16 2.36
N GLN A 27 22.87 8.29 2.74
CA GLN A 27 21.79 8.13 1.79
C GLN A 27 22.13 9.10 0.68
N THR A 28 22.33 8.57 -0.52
CA THR A 28 22.35 9.34 -1.76
C THR A 28 21.10 10.22 -1.76
N ALA A 29 21.24 11.46 -1.30
CA ALA A 29 20.14 12.40 -1.19
C ALA A 29 19.76 12.81 -2.60
N ILE A 30 18.84 12.05 -3.19
CA ILE A 30 18.12 12.47 -4.38
C ILE A 30 17.28 13.65 -3.90
N ALA A 31 17.77 14.87 -4.11
CA ALA A 31 17.05 16.07 -3.73
C ALA A 31 15.67 16.07 -4.44
N PRO A 32 14.57 16.40 -3.74
CA PRO A 32 13.28 16.53 -4.38
C PRO A 32 13.37 17.59 -5.49
N PRO A 33 12.93 17.30 -6.73
CA PRO A 33 12.87 18.31 -7.77
C PRO A 33 11.93 19.44 -7.35
N GLU A 34 12.34 20.69 -7.53
CA GLU A 34 11.45 21.84 -7.34
C GLU A 34 10.48 21.91 -8.52
N LEU A 35 9.32 21.28 -8.35
CA LEU A 35 8.27 21.23 -9.36
C LEU A 35 7.32 22.40 -9.16
N ALA A 36 7.19 23.26 -10.18
CA ALA A 36 6.23 24.35 -10.20
C ALA A 36 4.90 23.90 -10.81
N ALA A 37 3.81 24.60 -10.50
CA ALA A 37 2.49 24.30 -11.08
C ALA A 37 2.46 24.40 -12.63
N SER A 38 3.44 25.11 -13.22
CA SER A 38 3.65 25.24 -14.67
C SER A 38 4.14 23.96 -15.35
N ASP A 39 4.73 23.03 -14.59
CA ASP A 39 5.37 21.83 -15.14
C ASP A 39 4.36 20.70 -15.38
N TYR A 40 3.09 20.92 -15.02
CA TYR A 40 2.02 19.95 -15.16
C TYR A 40 1.05 20.31 -16.29
N PRO A 41 0.68 19.34 -17.15
CA PRO A 41 -0.28 19.59 -18.23
C PRO A 41 -1.61 20.12 -17.70
N GLN A 42 -1.98 21.33 -18.10
CA GLN A 42 -3.30 21.90 -17.82
C GLN A 42 -4.22 21.61 -18.99
N ILE A 43 -5.13 20.66 -18.82
CA ILE A 43 -6.14 20.33 -19.84
C ILE A 43 -7.37 21.20 -19.59
N ALA A 44 -7.79 21.96 -20.60
CA ALA A 44 -8.97 22.81 -20.49
C ALA A 44 -10.22 21.99 -20.12
N GLY A 45 -10.85 22.31 -18.98
CA GLY A 45 -12.07 21.67 -18.50
C GLY A 45 -11.89 20.48 -17.54
N VAL A 46 -10.67 20.00 -17.30
CA VAL A 46 -10.41 18.90 -16.35
C VAL A 46 -9.49 19.37 -15.24
N ASN A 47 -9.98 19.37 -14.00
CA ASN A 47 -9.13 19.58 -12.83
C ASN A 47 -8.39 18.27 -12.52
N ALA A 48 -7.10 18.22 -12.87
CA ALA A 48 -6.23 17.06 -12.66
C ALA A 48 -6.26 16.53 -11.22
N ARG A 49 -6.32 17.41 -10.22
CA ARG A 49 -6.39 17.04 -8.80
C ARG A 49 -7.67 16.28 -8.48
N VAL A 50 -8.81 16.80 -8.95
CA VAL A 50 -10.12 16.18 -8.69
C VAL A 50 -10.25 14.86 -9.44
N ALA A 51 -9.78 14.80 -10.69
CA ALA A 51 -9.81 13.59 -11.49
C ALA A 51 -8.99 12.45 -10.87
N VAL A 52 -7.74 12.72 -10.49
CA VAL A 52 -6.89 11.72 -9.81
C VAL A 52 -7.47 11.35 -8.45
N TRP A 53 -7.99 12.32 -7.68
CA TRP A 53 -8.62 12.04 -6.39
C TRP A 53 -9.81 11.10 -6.51
N LEU A 54 -10.72 11.32 -7.46
CA LEU A 54 -11.88 10.44 -7.66
C LEU A 54 -11.46 9.01 -8.02
N ILE A 55 -10.49 8.86 -8.93
CA ILE A 55 -10.00 7.54 -9.34
C ILE A 55 -9.27 6.85 -8.18
N ALA A 56 -8.44 7.59 -7.44
CA ALA A 56 -7.72 7.07 -6.28
C ALA A 56 -8.68 6.63 -5.17
N GLN A 57 -9.71 7.42 -4.90
CA GLN A 57 -10.72 7.12 -3.90
C GLN A 57 -11.48 5.83 -4.25
N LEU A 58 -11.90 5.71 -5.51
CA LEU A 58 -12.60 4.52 -5.98
C LEU A 58 -11.70 3.28 -5.89
N HIS A 59 -10.44 3.38 -6.32
CA HIS A 59 -9.47 2.29 -6.21
C HIS A 59 -9.24 1.87 -4.75
N LEU A 60 -9.06 2.82 -3.83
CA LEU A 60 -8.80 2.54 -2.42
C LEU A 60 -9.97 1.83 -1.73
N TRP A 61 -11.22 2.18 -2.05
CA TRP A 61 -12.39 1.48 -1.48
C TRP A 61 -12.44 0.01 -1.89
N PHE A 62 -12.15 -0.30 -3.15
CA PHE A 62 -12.11 -1.68 -3.60
C PHE A 62 -10.84 -2.43 -3.14
N ALA A 63 -9.70 -1.74 -3.04
CA ALA A 63 -8.46 -2.33 -2.51
C ALA A 63 -8.62 -2.77 -1.05
N ALA A 64 -9.25 -1.94 -0.21
CA ALA A 64 -9.55 -2.32 1.17
C ALA A 64 -10.49 -3.53 1.26
N PHE A 65 -11.49 -3.60 0.37
CA PHE A 65 -12.41 -4.73 0.28
C PHE A 65 -11.68 -6.04 -0.13
N VAL A 66 -10.81 -5.96 -1.12
CA VAL A 66 -10.01 -7.09 -1.60
C VAL A 66 -9.06 -7.62 -0.53
N LEU A 67 -8.53 -6.78 0.36
CA LEU A 67 -7.73 -7.25 1.50
C LEU A 67 -8.59 -7.82 2.63
N ALA A 68 -9.75 -7.21 2.92
CA ALA A 68 -10.59 -7.61 4.04
C ALA A 68 -11.24 -9.00 3.84
N VAL A 69 -11.73 -9.30 2.63
CA VAL A 69 -12.49 -10.54 2.39
C VAL A 69 -11.64 -11.81 2.53
N PRO A 70 -10.42 -11.93 1.95
CA PRO A 70 -9.58 -13.12 2.14
C PRO A 70 -9.18 -13.34 3.60
N ILE A 71 -8.91 -12.27 4.35
CA ILE A 71 -8.64 -12.36 5.79
C ILE A 71 -9.88 -12.90 6.52
N PHE A 72 -11.06 -12.40 6.18
CA PHE A 72 -12.31 -12.87 6.76
C PHE A 72 -12.58 -14.34 6.43
N VAL A 73 -12.40 -14.74 5.17
CA VAL A 73 -12.55 -16.12 4.70
C VAL A 73 -11.59 -17.06 5.44
N PHE A 74 -10.33 -16.67 5.59
CA PHE A 74 -9.35 -17.44 6.33
C PHE A 74 -9.76 -17.68 7.79
N ILE A 75 -10.34 -16.68 8.45
CA ILE A 75 -10.81 -16.80 9.84
C ILE A 75 -11.99 -17.78 9.94
N ILE A 76 -12.98 -17.67 9.06
CA ILE A 76 -14.17 -18.55 9.09
C ILE A 76 -13.84 -19.98 8.67
N GLU A 77 -12.87 -20.18 7.77
CA GLU A 77 -12.35 -21.50 7.42
C GLU A 77 -11.65 -22.14 8.62
N ALA A 78 -10.82 -21.39 9.36
CA ALA A 78 -10.21 -21.89 10.60
C ALA A 78 -11.26 -22.30 11.65
N ILE A 79 -12.34 -21.53 11.80
CA ILE A 79 -13.46 -21.87 12.69
C ILE A 79 -14.26 -23.07 12.16
N GLY A 80 -14.46 -23.15 10.84
CA GLY A 80 -15.15 -24.25 10.15
C GLY A 80 -14.41 -25.57 10.32
N MET A 81 -13.08 -25.56 10.21
CA MET A 81 -12.23 -26.74 10.50
C MET A 81 -12.31 -27.18 11.96
N ALA A 82 -12.37 -26.24 12.90
CA ALA A 82 -12.49 -26.54 14.33
C ALA A 82 -13.88 -27.11 14.69
N THR A 83 -14.95 -26.57 14.10
CA THR A 83 -16.34 -26.94 14.42
C THR A 83 -16.87 -28.09 13.57
N ARG A 84 -16.24 -28.36 12.42
CA ARG A 84 -16.68 -29.30 11.37
C ARG A 84 -18.12 -29.06 10.88
N ASP A 85 -18.56 -27.81 10.90
CA ASP A 85 -19.87 -27.40 10.39
C ASP A 85 -19.75 -26.86 8.96
N LYS A 86 -20.48 -27.47 8.03
CA LYS A 86 -20.49 -27.15 6.60
C LYS A 86 -21.01 -25.73 6.31
N ARG A 87 -21.80 -25.13 7.21
CA ARG A 87 -22.35 -23.79 7.00
C ARG A 87 -21.28 -22.69 6.91
N TYR A 88 -20.18 -22.84 7.64
CA TYR A 88 -19.07 -21.88 7.58
C TYR A 88 -18.28 -22.01 6.27
N ASP A 89 -18.21 -23.22 5.74
CA ASP A 89 -17.58 -23.56 4.47
C ASP A 89 -18.37 -22.98 3.28
N ASP A 90 -19.69 -23.17 3.27
CA ASP A 90 -20.57 -22.61 2.23
C ASP A 90 -20.53 -21.06 2.23
N MET A 91 -20.43 -20.46 3.41
CA MET A 91 -20.30 -19.01 3.55
C MET A 91 -18.95 -18.49 3.03
N ALA A 92 -17.85 -19.20 3.32
CA ALA A 92 -16.52 -18.89 2.80
C ALA A 92 -16.48 -18.91 1.27
N TYR A 93 -17.10 -19.91 0.66
CA TYR A 93 -17.18 -20.06 -0.78
C TYR A 93 -17.88 -18.88 -1.47
N GLU A 94 -19.04 -18.45 -0.95
CA GLU A 94 -19.77 -17.32 -1.53
C GLU A 94 -18.99 -15.99 -1.40
N PHE A 95 -18.25 -15.79 -0.29
CA PHE A 95 -17.42 -14.59 -0.15
C PHE A 95 -16.22 -14.56 -1.11
N ILE A 96 -15.58 -15.70 -1.36
CA ILE A 96 -14.49 -15.77 -2.36
C ILE A 96 -15.00 -15.47 -3.76
N LYS A 97 -16.17 -15.99 -4.14
CA LYS A 97 -16.77 -15.71 -5.46
C LYS A 97 -16.95 -14.20 -5.70
N VAL A 98 -17.41 -13.47 -4.69
CA VAL A 98 -17.53 -12.01 -4.74
C VAL A 98 -16.15 -11.35 -4.77
N SER A 99 -15.18 -11.85 -3.98
CA SER A 99 -13.82 -11.32 -3.89
C SER A 99 -13.08 -11.34 -5.24
N ILE A 100 -13.18 -12.43 -6.02
CA ILE A 100 -12.52 -12.55 -7.34
C ILE A 100 -13.01 -11.48 -8.32
N THR A 101 -14.32 -11.20 -8.30
CA THR A 101 -14.92 -10.15 -9.13
C THR A 101 -14.42 -8.77 -8.71
N ALA A 102 -14.35 -8.51 -7.41
CA ALA A 102 -13.82 -7.26 -6.87
C ALA A 102 -12.31 -7.09 -7.13
N TYR A 103 -11.53 -8.18 -7.12
CA TYR A 103 -10.11 -8.18 -7.44
C TYR A 103 -9.87 -7.68 -8.88
N SER A 104 -10.61 -8.24 -9.84
CA SER A 104 -10.54 -7.80 -11.25
C SER A 104 -10.88 -6.32 -11.41
N LEU A 105 -11.96 -5.86 -10.77
CA LEU A 105 -12.33 -4.44 -10.80
C LEU A 105 -11.25 -3.54 -10.18
N THR A 106 -10.66 -3.96 -9.06
CA THR A 106 -9.59 -3.24 -8.38
C THR A 106 -8.35 -3.14 -9.27
N ALA A 107 -8.00 -4.20 -9.99
CA ALA A 107 -6.88 -4.22 -10.93
C ALA A 107 -7.07 -3.23 -12.08
N ILE A 108 -8.29 -3.18 -12.66
CA ILE A 108 -8.63 -2.21 -13.71
C ILE A 108 -8.54 -0.78 -13.18
N LEU A 109 -9.10 -0.52 -11.99
CA LEU A 109 -9.04 0.80 -11.36
C LEU A 109 -7.63 1.21 -10.95
N GLY A 110 -6.79 0.26 -10.54
CA GLY A 110 -5.38 0.50 -10.22
C GLY A 110 -4.56 0.82 -11.46
N GLY A 111 -4.79 0.09 -12.56
CA GLY A 111 -4.20 0.42 -13.85
C GLY A 111 -4.63 1.80 -14.35
N LEU A 112 -5.92 2.13 -14.22
CA LEU A 112 -6.45 3.45 -14.54
C LEU A 112 -5.81 4.55 -13.67
N LEU A 113 -5.64 4.30 -12.37
CA LEU A 113 -4.98 5.22 -11.46
C LEU A 113 -3.52 5.46 -11.86
N ALA A 114 -2.77 4.39 -12.16
CA ALA A 114 -1.38 4.48 -12.58
C ALA A 114 -1.23 5.29 -13.88
N ILE A 115 -2.06 5.03 -14.89
CA ILE A 115 -2.09 5.79 -16.14
C ILE A 115 -2.42 7.26 -15.88
N SER A 116 -3.42 7.52 -15.03
CA SER A 116 -3.83 8.89 -14.67
C SER A 116 -2.69 9.67 -14.00
N LEU A 117 -1.95 9.04 -13.08
CA LEU A 117 -0.78 9.63 -12.43
C LEU A 117 0.37 9.90 -13.41
N VAL A 118 0.63 9.00 -14.36
CA VAL A 118 1.68 9.21 -15.38
C VAL A 118 1.32 10.37 -16.32
N VAL A 119 0.05 10.52 -16.68
CA VAL A 119 -0.42 11.58 -17.59
C VAL A 119 -0.49 12.94 -16.91
N PHE A 120 -1.09 13.02 -15.71
CA PHE A 120 -1.29 14.29 -15.02
C PHE A 120 -0.09 14.75 -14.18
N TYR A 121 0.73 13.82 -13.67
CA TYR A 121 1.83 14.09 -12.74
C TYR A 121 3.15 13.40 -13.15
N PRO A 122 3.69 13.64 -14.37
CA PRO A 122 4.88 12.95 -14.87
C PRO A 122 6.14 13.19 -14.02
N GLY A 123 6.36 14.42 -13.53
CA GLY A 123 7.54 14.75 -12.73
C GLY A 123 7.62 13.98 -11.41
N VAL A 124 6.49 13.85 -10.71
CA VAL A 124 6.38 13.06 -9.47
C VAL A 124 6.61 11.57 -9.75
N MET A 125 6.02 11.05 -10.83
CA MET A 125 6.16 9.63 -11.19
C MET A 125 7.60 9.25 -11.53
N VAL A 126 8.34 10.09 -12.25
CA VAL A 126 9.75 9.84 -12.56
C VAL A 126 10.60 9.86 -11.29
N TYR A 127 10.38 10.84 -10.41
CA TYR A 127 11.09 10.94 -9.14
C TYR A 127 10.81 9.73 -8.24
N MET A 128 9.53 9.38 -8.02
CA MET A 128 9.16 8.22 -7.22
C MET A 128 9.64 6.91 -7.82
N ALA A 129 9.57 6.72 -9.14
CA ALA A 129 10.09 5.52 -9.80
C ALA A 129 11.61 5.37 -9.64
N SER A 130 12.36 6.48 -9.59
CA SER A 130 13.82 6.43 -9.41
C SER A 130 14.23 5.92 -8.03
N ILE A 131 13.46 6.28 -6.99
CA ILE A 131 13.69 5.89 -5.59
C ILE A 131 13.17 4.48 -5.33
N PHE A 132 11.95 4.19 -5.77
CA PHE A 132 11.23 2.95 -5.45
C PHE A 132 11.39 1.84 -6.49
N LYS A 133 12.35 1.94 -7.42
CA LYS A 133 12.54 0.97 -8.51
C LYS A 133 12.63 -0.49 -8.02
N GLU A 134 13.35 -0.72 -6.92
CA GLU A 134 13.57 -2.06 -6.37
C GLU A 134 12.29 -2.60 -5.73
N THR A 135 11.64 -1.78 -4.90
CA THR A 135 10.38 -2.15 -4.23
C THR A 135 9.22 -2.32 -5.21
N MET A 136 9.19 -1.56 -6.30
CA MET A 136 8.15 -1.63 -7.34
C MET A 136 8.19 -2.97 -8.09
N PHE A 137 9.38 -3.53 -8.29
CA PHE A 137 9.53 -4.88 -8.86
C PHE A 137 8.95 -5.95 -7.93
N TYR A 138 9.28 -5.90 -6.64
CA TYR A 138 8.71 -6.83 -5.65
C TYR A 138 7.20 -6.67 -5.52
N TYR A 139 6.69 -5.44 -5.55
CA TYR A 139 5.25 -5.18 -5.53
C TYR A 139 4.53 -5.82 -6.72
N ALA A 140 5.06 -5.66 -7.94
CA ALA A 140 4.50 -6.29 -9.12
C ALA A 140 4.52 -7.83 -9.01
N LEU A 141 5.61 -8.42 -8.51
CA LEU A 141 5.71 -9.87 -8.32
C LEU A 141 4.70 -10.37 -7.27
N LEU A 142 4.56 -9.69 -6.13
CA LEU A 142 3.58 -10.02 -5.10
C LEU A 142 2.15 -9.93 -5.63
N PHE A 143 1.84 -8.94 -6.47
CA PHE A 143 0.52 -8.83 -7.10
C PHE A 143 0.18 -10.05 -7.97
N PHE A 144 1.13 -10.55 -8.77
CA PHE A 144 0.92 -11.77 -9.56
C PHE A 144 0.85 -13.04 -8.69
N VAL A 145 1.67 -13.13 -7.64
CA VAL A 145 1.63 -14.26 -6.70
C VAL A 145 0.30 -14.28 -5.94
N GLU A 146 -0.17 -13.13 -5.47
CA GLU A 146 -1.46 -12.99 -4.81
C GLU A 146 -2.62 -13.36 -5.75
N SER A 147 -2.59 -12.87 -6.99
CA SER A 147 -3.54 -13.28 -8.04
C SER A 147 -3.57 -14.80 -8.22
N ALA A 148 -2.38 -15.43 -8.32
CA ALA A 148 -2.26 -16.87 -8.49
C ALA A 148 -2.76 -17.64 -7.25
N CYS A 149 -2.43 -17.18 -6.04
CA CYS A 149 -2.91 -17.78 -4.80
C CYS A 149 -4.43 -17.72 -4.67
N LEU A 150 -5.06 -16.57 -4.95
CA LEU A 150 -6.52 -16.44 -4.93
C LEU A 150 -7.19 -17.32 -5.98
N TYR A 151 -6.62 -17.40 -7.18
CA TYR A 151 -7.13 -18.27 -8.23
C TYR A 151 -6.99 -19.75 -7.84
N LEU A 152 -5.81 -20.19 -7.38
CA LEU A 152 -5.59 -21.55 -6.91
C LEU A 152 -6.50 -21.91 -5.73
N TYR A 153 -6.69 -21.00 -4.77
CA TYR A 153 -7.59 -21.21 -3.63
C TYR A 153 -9.03 -21.42 -4.08
N TYR A 154 -9.51 -20.60 -5.03
CA TYR A 154 -10.86 -20.76 -5.58
C TYR A 154 -11.05 -22.10 -6.32
N TYR A 155 -10.08 -22.51 -7.12
CA TYR A 155 -10.18 -23.76 -7.90
C TYR A 155 -9.87 -25.02 -7.10
N CYS A 156 -9.11 -24.92 -6.01
CA CYS A 156 -8.85 -26.03 -5.11
C CYS A 156 -10.05 -26.32 -4.20
N TRP A 157 -10.99 -25.36 -4.10
CA TRP A 157 -12.26 -25.50 -3.41
C TRP A 157 -13.28 -26.20 -4.34
N GLN A 158 -13.37 -27.53 -4.22
CA GLN A 158 -14.44 -28.37 -4.76
C GLN A 158 -15.22 -29.04 -3.63
#